data_AF-S8EBH4-F1
#
_entry.id   AF-S8EBH4-F1
#
_cell.length_a   1.000
_cell.length_b   1.000
_cell.length_c   1.000
_cell.angle_alpha   90.00
_cell.angle_beta   90.00
_cell.angle_gamma   90.00
#
_symmetry.space_group_name_H-M   'P 1'
#
loop_
_entity.id
_entity.type
_entity.pdbx_description
1 polymer ?
#
loop_
_entity_poly.entity_id
_entity_poly.type
_entity_poly.pdbx_seq_one_letter_code
_entity_poly.pdbx_strand_id
1 'polypeptide(L)'
;MQMRPNSRYPFGHSIVRASIPPGTLLYHGRSSDAFPEADWIAFDPEHSQVFARGDNGTLFTFATTRDLKLVYFDGCSADKAEGVDDTQDILIWGKLGHDAGRGPGRGEQVRIADACEWAKEFDVDGFIRMEMDFEIMYCDFTRGLELVSALNIVNSRPGGPGGPGGPGGPGRKPPPDGGLAGPRRGPLDESHRGLDGTGTPPDGPPDGPDGPGGPGGPGSPRGPGRGSPSTPPSGWKGTLPNIGDAVTHAGSWHNTYPGDLRVHVDPANMLTFFDPAFTSLIPSRRARTRDQYRLQNVSAADVARAREDIAEMFSRPSGERSGVDWLALAQTVQDRFAERLPYLRYMLHLPTQNVSAQAAAVRQQFIVSLIPYMPRAGVGEPAWFAETAQGCKAGFTGHLPVLRFTKQEHVLHNALDEVLHEVCRVLTSAWSDAFDVEDKSVDVAAELLVKWKGEVDALVEWLDWPVWMKCEFGCAINEFCLIPQPRFGRNPNEEMDHTPRCVAFAPPSL
;
A
#
# COMPACT_ATOMS: atom_id res chain seq x y z
N MET A 1 -5.18 -3.35 -8.46
CA MET A 1 -3.95 -2.81 -7.84
C MET A 1 -4.22 -1.36 -7.46
N GLN A 2 -4.57 -1.06 -6.20
CA GLN A 2 -5.09 0.26 -5.79
C GLN A 2 -4.23 0.87 -4.69
N MET A 3 -3.92 2.16 -4.78
CA MET A 3 -3.06 2.85 -3.80
C MET A 3 -3.75 3.05 -2.45
N ARG A 4 -5.00 3.53 -2.44
CA ARG A 4 -5.71 3.87 -1.20
C ARG A 4 -5.83 2.71 -0.19
N PRO A 5 -6.30 1.50 -0.56
CA PRO A 5 -6.35 0.40 0.40
C PRO A 5 -4.97 -0.02 0.89
N ASN A 6 -3.94 0.04 0.03
CA ASN A 6 -2.56 -0.22 0.42
C ASN A 6 -2.04 0.85 1.39
N SER A 7 -2.40 2.13 1.22
CA SER A 7 -2.02 3.21 2.15
C SER A 7 -2.76 3.14 3.49
N ARG A 8 -4.04 2.70 3.49
CA ARG A 8 -4.82 2.44 4.73
C ARG A 8 -4.24 1.30 5.55
N TYR A 9 -3.75 0.27 4.87
CA TYR A 9 -3.17 -0.93 5.45
C TYR A 9 -1.76 -1.15 4.87
N PRO A 10 -0.77 -0.38 5.34
CA PRO A 10 0.56 -0.31 4.72
C PRO A 10 1.35 -1.61 4.83
N PHE A 11 1.05 -2.46 5.81
CA PHE A 11 1.66 -3.76 5.97
C PHE A 11 0.88 -4.79 5.15
N GLY A 12 1.43 -5.11 3.97
CA GLY A 12 0.86 -6.11 3.08
C GLY A 12 0.74 -7.48 3.76
N HIS A 13 -0.29 -8.23 3.40
CA HIS A 13 -0.56 -9.58 3.89
C HIS A 13 -0.87 -10.56 2.76
N SER A 14 -0.79 -10.11 1.50
CA SER A 14 -1.19 -10.89 0.35
C SER A 14 -0.06 -11.00 -0.66
N ILE A 15 0.10 -12.20 -1.22
CA ILE A 15 1.01 -12.50 -2.32
C ILE A 15 0.13 -13.04 -3.44
N VAL A 16 0.06 -12.30 -4.54
CA VAL A 16 -0.91 -12.54 -5.61
C VAL A 16 -0.16 -12.80 -6.91
N ARG A 17 -0.58 -13.81 -7.68
CA ARG A 17 -0.15 -13.93 -9.06
C ARG A 17 -0.73 -12.78 -9.89
N ALA A 18 0.08 -12.18 -10.74
CA ALA A 18 -0.32 -11.08 -11.61
C ALA A 18 0.25 -11.25 -13.02
N SER A 19 -0.32 -10.51 -13.97
CA SER A 19 0.20 -10.45 -15.34
C SER A 19 0.03 -9.08 -15.96
N ILE A 20 0.88 -8.78 -16.95
CA ILE A 20 0.77 -7.59 -17.79
C ILE A 20 0.71 -8.08 -19.24
N PRO A 21 -0.30 -7.68 -20.04
CA PRO A 21 -0.44 -8.11 -21.42
C PRO A 21 0.60 -7.47 -22.35
N PRO A 22 0.84 -8.04 -23.55
CA PRO A 22 1.70 -7.42 -24.57
C PRO A 22 1.19 -6.03 -25.00
N GLY A 23 2.10 -5.17 -25.44
CA GLY A 23 1.82 -3.80 -25.86
C GLY A 23 1.68 -2.79 -24.71
N THR A 24 1.98 -3.19 -23.48
CA THR A 24 1.99 -2.29 -22.32
C THR A 24 3.32 -1.56 -22.24
N LEU A 25 3.28 -0.23 -22.07
CA LEU A 25 4.48 0.58 -21.86
C LEU A 25 4.90 0.57 -20.40
N LEU A 26 6.20 0.41 -20.17
CA LEU A 26 6.85 0.48 -18.88
C LEU A 26 8.10 1.36 -18.99
N TYR A 27 8.50 2.00 -17.89
CA TYR A 27 9.52 3.05 -17.90
C TYR A 27 10.62 2.74 -16.88
N HIS A 28 11.88 2.97 -17.24
CA HIS A 28 13.01 2.83 -16.33
C HIS A 28 13.88 4.09 -16.40
N GLY A 29 14.21 4.68 -15.26
CA GLY A 29 15.11 5.83 -15.21
C GLY A 29 16.40 5.51 -14.46
N ARG A 30 17.53 5.92 -15.01
CA ARG A 30 18.83 5.79 -14.35
C ARG A 30 19.78 6.91 -14.76
N SER A 31 20.88 7.07 -14.04
CA SER A 31 21.87 8.13 -14.27
C SER A 31 22.87 7.85 -15.41
N SER A 32 22.55 6.92 -16.32
CA SER A 32 23.40 6.51 -17.44
C SER A 32 22.56 5.99 -18.60
N ASP A 33 23.13 5.94 -19.80
CA ASP A 33 22.54 5.33 -21.01
C ASP A 33 22.78 3.81 -21.13
N ALA A 34 23.46 3.20 -20.15
CA ALA A 34 23.67 1.76 -20.10
C ALA A 34 22.33 1.00 -20.05
N PHE A 35 22.19 -0.02 -20.89
CA PHE A 35 21.02 -0.89 -20.90
C PHE A 35 20.86 -1.59 -19.51
N PRO A 36 19.65 -1.61 -18.94
CA PRO A 36 19.39 -2.29 -17.65
C PRO A 36 19.43 -3.82 -17.79
N GLU A 37 19.85 -4.52 -16.73
CA GLU A 37 19.86 -6.00 -16.68
C GLU A 37 18.71 -6.51 -15.83
N ALA A 38 18.90 -6.58 -14.51
CA ALA A 38 17.85 -6.74 -13.50
C ALA A 38 17.76 -5.42 -12.71
N ASP A 39 16.60 -4.77 -12.73
CA ASP A 39 16.44 -3.41 -12.20
C ASP A 39 14.96 -3.07 -11.97
N TRP A 40 14.69 -1.89 -11.41
CA TRP A 40 13.33 -1.38 -11.22
C TRP A 40 12.77 -0.79 -12.51
N ILE A 41 11.52 -1.13 -12.83
CA ILE A 41 10.75 -0.51 -13.91
C ILE A 41 9.38 -0.12 -13.38
N ALA A 42 8.85 1.04 -13.77
CA ALA A 42 7.58 1.56 -13.28
C ALA A 42 6.55 1.66 -14.40
N PHE A 43 5.29 1.82 -14.00
CA PHE A 43 4.18 1.94 -14.92
C PHE A 43 4.07 3.34 -15.52
N ASP A 44 4.35 4.37 -14.71
CA ASP A 44 4.23 5.76 -15.12
C ASP A 44 5.62 6.41 -15.29
N PRO A 45 5.83 7.20 -16.36
CA PRO A 45 7.11 7.85 -16.60
C PRO A 45 7.45 8.84 -15.48
N GLU A 46 6.45 9.42 -14.80
CA GLU A 46 6.61 10.32 -13.68
C GLU A 46 7.33 9.67 -12.49
N HIS A 47 7.15 8.35 -12.29
CA HIS A 47 7.89 7.60 -11.27
C HIS A 47 9.32 7.37 -11.73
N SER A 48 9.52 6.82 -12.93
CA SER A 48 10.86 6.48 -13.40
C SER A 48 11.76 7.68 -13.65
N GLN A 49 11.21 8.82 -14.09
CA GLN A 49 12.02 10.01 -14.35
C GLN A 49 12.77 10.51 -13.11
N VAL A 50 12.28 10.29 -11.87
CA VAL A 50 12.97 10.78 -10.65
C VAL A 50 14.33 10.08 -10.42
N PHE A 51 14.55 8.96 -11.11
CA PHE A 51 15.78 8.17 -11.08
C PHE A 51 16.71 8.45 -12.27
N ALA A 52 16.24 9.13 -13.32
CA ALA A 52 17.04 9.59 -14.46
C ALA A 52 17.90 10.83 -14.11
N ARG A 53 18.87 10.68 -13.19
CA ARG A 53 19.59 11.79 -12.56
C ARG A 53 20.86 12.20 -13.31
N GLY A 54 21.20 13.49 -13.24
CA GLY A 54 22.45 14.06 -13.78
C GLY A 54 22.43 14.24 -15.29
N ASP A 55 23.55 14.69 -15.86
CA ASP A 55 23.66 15.02 -17.29
C ASP A 55 23.44 13.80 -18.20
N ASN A 56 23.78 12.59 -17.73
CA ASN A 56 23.53 11.33 -18.44
C ASN A 56 22.23 10.64 -18.01
N GLY A 57 21.35 11.36 -17.30
CA GLY A 57 20.04 10.86 -16.88
C GLY A 57 19.25 10.39 -18.08
N THR A 58 18.96 9.10 -18.15
CA THR A 58 18.28 8.47 -19.29
C THR A 58 16.99 7.83 -18.81
N LEU A 59 15.90 8.17 -19.50
CA LEU A 59 14.60 7.51 -19.38
C LEU A 59 14.47 6.52 -20.52
N PHE A 60 14.36 5.25 -20.16
CA PHE A 60 14.08 4.14 -21.05
C PHE A 60 12.57 3.88 -21.05
N THR A 61 12.02 3.62 -22.22
CA THR A 61 10.65 3.14 -22.42
C THR A 61 10.73 1.78 -23.06
N PHE A 62 10.05 0.82 -22.45
CA PHE A 62 9.93 -0.55 -22.92
C PHE A 62 8.47 -0.85 -23.25
N ALA A 63 8.24 -1.70 -24.24
CA ALA A 63 6.95 -2.31 -24.48
C ALA A 63 7.01 -3.80 -24.14
N THR A 64 5.97 -4.33 -23.51
CA THR A 64 5.85 -5.77 -23.27
C THR A 64 5.59 -6.51 -24.59
N THR A 65 6.30 -7.60 -24.84
CA THR A 65 6.19 -8.38 -26.09
C THR A 65 5.33 -9.64 -25.95
N ARG A 66 4.99 -10.01 -24.71
CA ARG A 66 4.12 -11.14 -24.34
C ARG A 66 3.47 -10.84 -22.99
N ASP A 67 2.61 -11.75 -22.55
CA ASP A 67 2.16 -11.76 -21.16
C ASP A 67 3.37 -11.93 -20.23
N LEU A 68 3.57 -10.95 -19.36
CA LEU A 68 4.53 -11.04 -18.26
C LEU A 68 3.89 -11.79 -17.09
N LYS A 69 4.64 -12.68 -16.45
CA LYS A 69 4.24 -13.41 -15.24
C LYS A 69 4.85 -12.71 -14.03
N LEU A 70 4.01 -12.18 -13.14
CA LEU A 70 4.48 -11.34 -12.05
C LEU A 70 3.91 -11.81 -10.71
N VAL A 71 4.61 -11.42 -9.64
CA VAL A 71 4.11 -11.53 -8.26
C VAL A 71 3.73 -10.13 -7.79
N TYR A 72 2.54 -9.94 -7.22
CA TYR A 72 2.13 -8.68 -6.61
C TYR A 72 2.10 -8.80 -5.09
N PHE A 73 2.74 -7.85 -4.42
CA PHE A 73 2.66 -7.65 -2.97
C PHE A 73 1.76 -6.45 -2.65
N ASP A 74 0.71 -6.67 -1.87
CA ASP A 74 -0.15 -5.59 -1.38
C ASP A 74 0.53 -4.72 -0.31
N GLY A 75 -0.17 -3.69 0.17
CA GLY A 75 0.37 -2.71 1.10
C GLY A 75 1.40 -1.77 0.44
N CYS A 76 2.09 -0.99 1.27
CA CYS A 76 3.13 -0.04 0.86
C CYS A 76 4.48 -0.74 0.64
N SER A 77 4.48 -1.85 -0.10
CA SER A 77 5.55 -2.84 -0.13
C SER A 77 6.92 -2.36 -0.61
N ALA A 78 7.02 -1.19 -1.23
CA ALA A 78 8.29 -0.55 -1.60
C ALA A 78 8.60 0.73 -0.81
N ASP A 79 7.75 1.14 0.12
CA ASP A 79 7.82 2.42 0.85
C ASP A 79 9.02 2.53 1.82
N LYS A 80 9.78 1.44 2.03
CA LYS A 80 10.97 1.40 2.91
C LYS A 80 10.69 1.71 4.39
N ALA A 81 9.43 1.87 4.78
CA ALA A 81 9.01 1.90 6.16
C ALA A 81 9.18 0.52 6.79
N GLU A 82 9.46 0.46 8.08
CA GLU A 82 9.71 -0.83 8.75
C GLU A 82 8.50 -1.76 8.63
N GLY A 83 8.68 -2.88 7.93
CA GLY A 83 7.69 -3.96 7.87
C GLY A 83 6.74 -4.01 6.71
N VAL A 84 6.77 -2.98 5.87
CA VAL A 84 5.95 -2.98 4.65
C VAL A 84 6.40 -4.06 3.66
N ASP A 85 7.62 -4.58 3.83
CA ASP A 85 8.25 -5.64 3.07
C ASP A 85 8.21 -7.02 3.76
N ASP A 86 7.47 -7.19 4.86
CA ASP A 86 7.35 -8.47 5.58
C ASP A 86 6.95 -9.64 4.64
N THR A 87 6.04 -9.43 3.69
CA THR A 87 5.61 -10.48 2.73
C THR A 87 6.71 -10.84 1.72
N GLN A 88 7.52 -9.87 1.30
CA GLN A 88 8.69 -10.11 0.45
C GLN A 88 9.71 -10.96 1.18
N ASP A 89 9.98 -10.66 2.46
CA ASP A 89 10.92 -11.41 3.29
C ASP A 89 10.55 -12.89 3.43
N ILE A 90 9.27 -13.18 3.66
CA ILE A 90 8.78 -14.56 3.77
C ILE A 90 8.91 -15.30 2.45
N LEU A 91 8.57 -14.67 1.32
CA LEU A 91 8.72 -15.28 0.00
C LEU A 91 10.18 -15.57 -0.31
N ILE A 92 11.04 -14.55 -0.22
CA ILE A 92 12.41 -14.61 -0.72
C ILE A 92 13.28 -15.45 0.22
N TRP A 93 13.24 -15.16 1.53
CA TRP A 93 14.19 -15.73 2.49
C TRP A 93 13.58 -16.69 3.51
N GLY A 94 12.25 -16.80 3.57
CA GLY A 94 11.57 -17.64 4.56
C GLY A 94 11.77 -17.18 6.01
N LYS A 95 12.13 -15.91 6.20
CA LYS A 95 12.28 -15.28 7.52
C LYS A 95 12.19 -13.78 7.40
N LEU A 96 11.64 -13.13 8.41
CA LEU A 96 11.57 -11.67 8.50
C LEU A 96 12.92 -11.06 8.89
N GLY A 97 13.15 -9.82 8.48
CA GLY A 97 14.28 -9.01 8.89
C GLY A 97 15.62 -9.54 8.40
N HIS A 98 15.63 -10.25 7.26
CA HIS A 98 16.88 -10.65 6.60
C HIS A 98 17.69 -9.40 6.27
N ASP A 99 18.96 -9.37 6.67
CA ASP A 99 19.86 -8.24 6.51
C ASP A 99 19.26 -6.89 6.92
N ALA A 100 18.86 -6.76 8.19
CA ALA A 100 18.48 -5.50 8.85
C ALA A 100 19.63 -4.44 8.93
N GLY A 101 20.56 -4.45 7.98
CA GLY A 101 21.54 -3.40 7.71
C GLY A 101 20.82 -2.16 7.19
N ARG A 102 20.49 -1.26 8.10
CA ARG A 102 19.86 0.06 7.90
C ARG A 102 20.76 1.03 7.12
N GLY A 103 21.11 0.69 5.88
CA GLY A 103 21.86 1.55 4.98
C GLY A 103 21.20 1.60 3.60
N PRO A 104 21.06 2.78 2.97
CA PRO A 104 20.50 2.88 1.62
C PRO A 104 21.36 2.10 0.61
N GLY A 105 20.75 1.15 -0.11
CA GLY A 105 21.25 0.62 -1.38
C GLY A 105 21.81 -0.80 -1.41
N ARG A 106 22.21 -1.41 -0.28
CA ARG A 106 22.67 -2.83 -0.30
C ARG A 106 21.54 -3.84 -0.14
N GLY A 107 20.60 -3.61 0.79
CA GLY A 107 19.49 -4.54 1.04
C GLY A 107 18.54 -4.71 -0.15
N GLU A 108 18.20 -3.62 -0.85
CA GLU A 108 17.32 -3.67 -2.04
C GLU A 108 17.95 -4.40 -3.23
N GLN A 109 19.26 -4.29 -3.40
CA GLN A 109 20.00 -4.98 -4.46
C GLN A 109 20.11 -6.48 -4.19
N VAL A 110 20.36 -6.87 -2.93
CA VAL A 110 20.30 -8.28 -2.51
C VAL A 110 18.87 -8.82 -2.67
N ARG A 111 17.85 -8.03 -2.29
CA ARG A 111 16.45 -8.41 -2.43
C ARG A 111 16.06 -8.69 -3.88
N ILE A 112 16.34 -7.80 -4.83
CA ILE A 112 16.02 -8.05 -6.24
C ILE A 112 16.80 -9.25 -6.78
N ALA A 113 18.09 -9.40 -6.44
CA ALA A 113 18.90 -10.53 -6.88
C ALA A 113 18.33 -11.88 -6.39
N ASP A 114 18.04 -11.98 -5.09
CA ASP A 114 17.51 -13.21 -4.48
C ASP A 114 16.06 -13.48 -4.90
N ALA A 115 15.25 -12.44 -5.06
CA ALA A 115 13.90 -12.57 -5.61
C ALA A 115 13.94 -13.10 -7.04
N CYS A 116 14.86 -12.58 -7.88
CA CYS A 116 15.03 -13.06 -9.24
C CYS A 116 15.65 -14.45 -9.33
N GLU A 117 16.41 -14.89 -8.32
CA GLU A 117 16.82 -16.29 -8.21
C GLU A 117 15.61 -17.19 -7.93
N TRP A 118 14.74 -16.83 -6.98
CA TRP A 118 13.49 -17.55 -6.73
C TRP A 118 12.58 -17.56 -7.98
N ALA A 119 12.52 -16.43 -8.71
CA ALA A 119 11.66 -16.28 -9.89
C ALA A 119 11.96 -17.28 -11.01
N LYS A 120 13.22 -17.76 -11.11
CA LYS A 120 13.64 -18.74 -12.12
C LYS A 120 12.90 -20.07 -11.98
N GLU A 121 12.58 -20.49 -10.76
CA GLU A 121 11.89 -21.76 -10.49
C GLU A 121 10.50 -21.81 -11.13
N PHE A 122 9.80 -20.67 -11.15
CA PHE A 122 8.41 -20.57 -11.59
C PHE A 122 8.21 -19.78 -12.89
N ASP A 123 9.30 -19.44 -13.58
CA ASP A 123 9.28 -18.59 -14.79
C ASP A 123 8.54 -17.26 -14.54
N VAL A 124 8.84 -16.62 -13.41
CA VAL A 124 8.34 -15.28 -13.05
C VAL A 124 9.30 -14.23 -13.61
N ASP A 125 8.74 -13.17 -14.20
CA ASP A 125 9.48 -12.08 -14.83
C ASP A 125 9.85 -10.95 -13.84
N GLY A 126 9.12 -10.83 -12.73
CA GLY A 126 9.35 -9.80 -11.73
C GLY A 126 8.28 -9.67 -10.64
N PHE A 127 8.44 -8.65 -9.81
CA PHE A 127 7.65 -8.45 -8.58
C PHE A 127 7.11 -7.03 -8.48
N ILE A 128 5.80 -6.88 -8.54
CA ILE A 128 5.09 -5.61 -8.39
C ILE A 128 4.94 -5.24 -6.92
N ARG A 129 5.23 -3.99 -6.59
CA ARG A 129 5.15 -3.43 -5.24
C ARG A 129 4.88 -1.92 -5.26
N MET A 130 4.40 -1.36 -4.15
CA MET A 130 3.93 0.02 -4.08
C MET A 130 4.91 0.93 -3.30
N GLU A 131 5.44 1.95 -3.99
CA GLU A 131 6.17 3.08 -3.40
C GLU A 131 5.26 4.34 -3.49
N MET A 132 5.74 5.46 -4.06
CA MET A 132 4.94 6.65 -4.36
C MET A 132 3.90 6.40 -5.46
N ASP A 133 4.19 5.41 -6.30
CA ASP A 133 3.36 4.78 -7.32
C ASP A 133 3.80 3.28 -7.37
N PHE A 134 3.30 2.49 -8.32
CA PHE A 134 3.72 1.09 -8.47
C PHE A 134 5.02 0.93 -9.26
N GLU A 135 5.88 0.05 -8.78
CA GLU A 135 7.10 -0.37 -9.46
C GLU A 135 7.19 -1.90 -9.55
N ILE A 136 8.04 -2.38 -10.45
CA ILE A 136 8.36 -3.79 -10.65
C ILE A 136 9.85 -3.97 -10.42
N MET A 137 10.23 -4.87 -9.51
CA MET A 137 11.57 -5.48 -9.54
C MET A 137 11.61 -6.45 -10.72
N TYR A 138 12.20 -6.05 -11.84
CA TYR A 138 12.19 -6.82 -13.08
C TYR A 138 13.50 -7.58 -13.28
N CYS A 139 13.41 -8.86 -13.62
CA CYS A 139 14.55 -9.77 -13.49
C CYS A 139 15.46 -9.86 -14.71
N ASP A 140 14.93 -9.60 -15.91
CA ASP A 140 15.72 -9.67 -17.15
C ASP A 140 15.08 -8.82 -18.25
N PHE A 141 15.60 -7.61 -18.46
CA PHE A 141 15.10 -6.68 -19.46
C PHE A 141 15.26 -7.16 -20.91
N THR A 142 15.96 -8.26 -21.16
CA THR A 142 16.05 -8.89 -22.50
C THR A 142 14.92 -9.89 -22.75
N ARG A 143 14.13 -10.25 -21.72
CA ARG A 143 13.01 -11.19 -21.81
C ARG A 143 11.68 -10.46 -21.66
N GLY A 144 10.78 -10.67 -22.61
CA GLY A 144 9.41 -10.17 -22.54
C GLY A 144 9.26 -8.65 -22.70
N LEU A 145 10.35 -7.91 -22.89
CA LEU A 145 10.38 -6.48 -23.17
C LEU A 145 11.09 -6.21 -24.50
N GLU A 146 10.65 -5.17 -25.20
CA GLU A 146 11.38 -4.54 -26.29
C GLU A 146 11.67 -3.08 -25.95
N LEU A 147 12.87 -2.60 -26.28
CA LEU A 147 13.24 -1.20 -26.08
C LEU A 147 12.56 -0.33 -27.15
N VAL A 148 11.70 0.58 -26.71
CA VAL A 148 11.00 1.55 -27.58
C VAL A 148 11.82 2.83 -27.73
N SER A 149 12.35 3.35 -26.62
CA SER A 149 13.19 4.55 -26.63
C SER A 149 14.14 4.61 -25.44
N ALA A 150 15.30 5.23 -25.64
CA ALA A 150 16.21 5.64 -24.57
C ALA A 150 16.52 7.13 -24.76
N LEU A 151 15.95 7.98 -23.91
CA LEU A 151 16.04 9.43 -24.03
C LEU A 151 16.86 10.00 -22.89
N ASN A 152 17.90 10.76 -23.22
CA ASN A 152 18.57 11.61 -22.25
C ASN A 152 17.65 12.81 -21.96
N ILE A 153 17.05 12.82 -20.76
CA ILE A 153 16.03 13.80 -20.39
C ILE A 153 16.58 14.86 -19.45
N VAL A 154 16.01 16.06 -19.52
CA VAL A 154 16.29 17.12 -18.56
C VAL A 154 15.53 16.83 -17.27
N ASN A 155 16.26 16.62 -16.18
CA ASN A 155 15.69 16.24 -14.90
C ASN A 155 16.30 17.02 -13.74
N SER A 156 15.45 17.75 -13.02
CA SER A 156 15.84 18.53 -11.85
C SER A 156 15.46 17.85 -10.55
N ARG A 157 16.26 18.16 -9.53
CA ARG A 157 16.16 17.63 -8.17
C ARG A 157 14.73 17.67 -7.60
N PRO A 158 14.20 16.56 -7.03
CA PRO A 158 13.06 16.61 -6.13
C PRO A 158 13.42 17.43 -4.87
N GLY A 159 12.75 18.57 -4.66
CA GLY A 159 12.84 19.34 -3.41
C GLY A 159 14.04 20.30 -3.26
N GLY A 160 14.60 20.86 -4.34
CA GLY A 160 15.49 22.01 -4.26
C GLY A 160 14.74 23.31 -4.60
N PRO A 161 14.91 24.43 -3.86
CA PRO A 161 14.34 25.70 -4.28
C PRO A 161 14.94 26.09 -5.63
N GLY A 162 14.10 26.08 -6.67
CA GLY A 162 14.39 26.74 -7.93
C GLY A 162 14.41 28.25 -7.67
N GLY A 163 15.58 28.79 -7.36
CA GLY A 163 15.85 30.22 -7.30
C GLY A 163 16.64 30.65 -8.53
N PRO A 164 16.30 31.79 -9.17
CA PRO A 164 16.99 32.25 -10.36
C PRO A 164 18.43 32.65 -10.05
N GLY A 165 19.32 32.45 -11.02
CA GLY A 165 20.65 33.05 -10.98
C GLY A 165 20.53 34.56 -10.74
N GLY A 166 21.15 35.02 -9.65
CA GLY A 166 21.35 36.43 -9.31
C GLY A 166 22.77 36.61 -8.73
N PRO A 167 23.41 37.78 -8.92
CA PRO A 167 24.86 37.93 -8.93
C PRO A 167 25.48 37.77 -7.54
N GLY A 168 26.74 37.32 -7.53
CA GLY A 168 27.47 36.86 -6.35
C GLY A 168 27.52 37.80 -5.15
N GLY A 169 27.65 37.19 -3.98
CA GLY A 169 28.04 37.80 -2.71
C GLY A 169 29.13 36.95 -2.04
N PRO A 170 30.04 37.55 -1.25
CA PRO A 170 31.45 37.19 -1.23
C PRO A 170 31.75 35.91 -0.45
N GLY A 171 32.71 35.15 -0.99
CA GLY A 171 33.18 33.87 -0.49
C GLY A 171 33.62 33.91 0.98
N ARG A 172 33.22 32.86 1.72
CA ARG A 172 33.84 32.53 3.00
C ARG A 172 35.20 31.89 2.71
N LYS A 173 36.27 32.60 3.08
CA LYS A 173 37.65 32.10 3.08
C LYS A 173 37.78 30.91 4.06
N PRO A 174 38.67 29.93 3.77
CA PRO A 174 39.06 28.94 4.76
C PRO A 174 39.86 29.59 5.90
N PRO A 175 39.83 29.05 7.13
CA PRO A 175 40.63 29.58 8.23
C PRO A 175 42.12 29.24 8.05
N PRO A 176 43.05 30.08 8.54
CA PRO A 176 44.48 29.89 8.32
C PRO A 176 45.13 29.04 9.42
N ASP A 177 46.18 28.31 9.04
CA ASP A 177 47.13 27.63 9.91
C ASP A 177 47.96 28.61 10.76
N GLY A 178 48.34 28.16 11.96
CA GLY A 178 49.44 28.76 12.73
C GLY A 178 49.31 28.60 14.26
N GLY A 179 50.16 27.75 14.85
CA GLY A 179 50.25 27.54 16.30
C GLY A 179 51.12 28.56 17.07
N LEU A 180 51.06 28.49 18.41
CA LEU A 180 52.19 28.45 19.37
C LEU A 180 51.75 28.83 20.80
N ALA A 181 52.37 28.13 21.77
CA ALA A 181 52.65 28.45 23.19
C ALA A 181 51.53 28.37 24.27
N GLY A 182 51.74 27.48 25.27
CA GLY A 182 51.02 27.43 26.56
C GLY A 182 51.60 28.39 27.62
N PRO A 183 51.65 28.07 28.94
CA PRO A 183 50.99 27.01 29.73
C PRO A 183 50.41 27.53 31.09
N ARG A 184 50.08 26.60 32.01
CA ARG A 184 49.79 26.73 33.48
C ARG A 184 48.29 26.80 33.83
N ARG A 185 47.75 26.15 34.87
CA ARG A 185 48.23 25.48 36.10
C ARG A 185 47.04 24.63 36.63
N GLY A 186 47.27 23.46 37.24
CA GLY A 186 46.30 22.80 38.13
C GLY A 186 46.21 23.51 39.51
N PRO A 187 45.79 22.85 40.62
CA PRO A 187 45.52 21.41 40.77
C PRO A 187 44.43 21.01 41.83
N LEU A 188 44.24 19.68 42.04
CA LEU A 188 43.71 18.94 43.24
C LEU A 188 42.20 19.06 43.56
N ASP A 189 41.48 18.03 44.02
CA ASP A 189 41.72 17.11 45.16
C ASP A 189 40.74 15.90 45.01
N GLU A 190 41.20 14.64 44.94
CA GLU A 190 41.42 13.61 45.98
C GLU A 190 40.22 12.71 46.41
N SER A 191 40.59 11.43 46.58
CA SER A 191 40.03 10.36 47.45
C SER A 191 38.82 9.54 46.94
N HIS A 192 38.70 8.21 47.12
CA HIS A 192 39.59 7.09 47.47
C HIS A 192 38.78 5.76 47.39
N ARG A 193 39.46 4.64 47.06
CA ARG A 193 39.13 3.19 47.33
C ARG A 193 38.01 2.55 46.48
N GLY A 194 38.15 1.35 45.90
CA GLY A 194 39.21 0.33 45.83
C GLY A 194 38.61 -1.00 45.31
N LEU A 195 39.42 -1.75 44.53
CA LEU A 195 39.57 -3.23 44.41
C LEU A 195 38.28 -4.09 44.33
N ASP A 196 38.03 -5.05 43.43
CA ASP A 196 38.77 -5.87 42.45
C ASP A 196 37.72 -6.30 41.39
N GLY A 197 38.03 -6.43 40.10
CA GLY A 197 38.39 -7.74 39.56
C GLY A 197 37.73 -8.00 38.20
N THR A 198 38.59 -8.05 37.18
CA THR A 198 38.48 -8.81 35.91
C THR A 198 37.44 -8.41 34.85
N GLY A 199 37.95 -7.76 33.79
CA GLY A 199 37.80 -8.29 32.43
C GLY A 199 36.94 -7.52 31.42
N THR A 200 37.40 -6.37 30.95
CA THR A 200 37.11 -5.86 29.59
C THR A 200 38.39 -5.95 28.75
N PRO A 201 38.28 -5.97 27.41
CA PRO A 201 38.67 -4.75 26.71
C PRO A 201 37.60 -4.21 25.73
N PRO A 202 37.74 -2.94 25.33
CA PRO A 202 36.63 -2.05 25.05
C PRO A 202 36.50 -1.66 23.57
N ASP A 203 35.35 -1.09 23.26
CA ASP A 203 35.13 -0.21 22.12
C ASP A 203 36.12 0.96 22.10
N GLY A 204 36.72 1.19 20.94
CA GLY A 204 37.53 2.37 20.62
C GLY A 204 37.41 2.67 19.11
N PRO A 205 37.35 3.95 18.70
CA PRO A 205 36.89 4.38 17.39
C PRO A 205 38.00 4.34 16.33
N PRO A 206 37.70 4.23 15.02
CA PRO A 206 38.72 4.42 13.99
C PRO A 206 38.60 5.80 13.31
N ASP A 207 39.69 6.57 13.39
CA ASP A 207 40.02 7.66 12.46
C ASP A 207 41.05 7.15 11.42
N GLY A 208 40.72 7.27 10.12
CA GLY A 208 41.58 7.41 8.91
C GLY A 208 42.63 6.31 8.57
N PRO A 209 43.24 6.32 7.35
CA PRO A 209 43.15 7.27 6.24
C PRO A 209 42.87 6.64 4.85
N ASP A 210 42.72 7.53 3.86
CA ASP A 210 42.58 7.29 2.42
C ASP A 210 43.53 6.24 1.81
N GLY A 211 42.98 5.42 0.90
CA GLY A 211 43.71 4.51 0.01
C GLY A 211 42.99 4.38 -1.35
N PRO A 212 43.72 4.16 -2.46
CA PRO A 212 43.36 4.63 -3.79
C PRO A 212 42.38 3.73 -4.55
N GLY A 213 41.79 4.31 -5.60
CA GLY A 213 40.70 3.80 -6.42
C GLY A 213 40.77 2.32 -6.84
N GLY A 214 39.63 1.65 -6.68
CA GLY A 214 39.24 0.43 -7.39
C GLY A 214 38.02 0.72 -8.29
N PRO A 215 37.77 -0.10 -9.33
CA PRO A 215 36.86 0.23 -10.41
C PRO A 215 35.41 0.28 -9.94
N GLY A 216 34.68 1.30 -10.40
CA GLY A 216 33.29 1.56 -10.04
C GLY A 216 32.35 0.43 -10.43
N GLY A 217 31.65 -0.12 -9.43
CA GLY A 217 30.50 -0.99 -9.63
C GLY A 217 29.23 -0.20 -10.00
N PRO A 218 28.24 -0.87 -10.60
CA PRO A 218 27.07 -0.25 -11.20
C PRO A 218 26.16 0.44 -10.17
N GLY A 219 25.57 1.55 -10.61
CA GLY A 219 24.92 2.59 -9.80
C GLY A 219 23.89 2.06 -8.80
N SER A 220 24.09 2.44 -7.54
CA SER A 220 23.13 2.20 -6.46
C SER A 220 21.86 3.06 -6.65
N PRO A 221 20.65 2.52 -6.43
CA PRO A 221 19.51 3.33 -6.06
C PRO A 221 19.74 3.75 -4.61
N ARG A 222 20.49 4.84 -4.42
CA ARG A 222 20.33 5.62 -3.19
C ARG A 222 18.87 6.08 -3.20
N GLY A 223 18.22 6.08 -2.03
CA GLY A 223 16.90 6.69 -1.83
C GLY A 223 16.87 8.16 -2.31
N PRO A 224 15.84 8.96 -1.98
CA PRO A 224 15.77 10.36 -2.42
C PRO A 224 16.93 11.19 -1.82
N GLY A 225 18.09 11.13 -2.46
CA GLY A 225 19.39 11.49 -1.91
C GLY A 225 20.32 11.98 -3.00
N ARG A 226 20.44 13.31 -3.06
CA ARG A 226 21.52 14.16 -3.61
C ARG A 226 22.28 13.62 -4.84
N GLY A 227 21.59 13.37 -5.95
CA GLY A 227 22.24 13.44 -7.27
C GLY A 227 22.50 14.90 -7.64
N SER A 228 23.57 15.18 -8.40
CA SER A 228 23.76 16.50 -9.02
C SER A 228 22.58 16.79 -9.96
N PRO A 229 21.99 17.99 -9.93
CA PRO A 229 20.98 18.39 -10.91
C PRO A 229 21.53 18.27 -12.33
N SER A 230 20.69 17.95 -13.32
CA SER A 230 21.10 18.06 -14.72
C SER A 230 21.50 19.50 -15.02
N THR A 231 22.63 19.70 -15.67
CA THR A 231 22.95 20.97 -16.30
C THR A 231 21.94 21.23 -17.42
N PRO A 232 21.41 22.47 -17.55
CA PRO A 232 20.53 22.78 -18.66
C PRO A 232 21.26 22.54 -19.99
N PRO A 233 20.66 21.79 -20.94
CA PRO A 233 21.31 21.50 -22.21
C PRO A 233 21.48 22.77 -23.05
N SER A 234 22.41 22.74 -24.01
CA SER A 234 22.64 23.86 -24.91
C SER A 234 21.34 24.28 -25.61
N GLY A 235 21.02 25.57 -25.55
CA GLY A 235 19.77 26.12 -26.09
C GLY A 235 18.56 26.07 -25.15
N TRP A 236 18.68 25.50 -23.94
CA TRP A 236 17.63 25.56 -22.92
C TRP A 236 17.33 27.02 -22.54
N LYS A 237 16.04 27.37 -22.48
CA LYS A 237 15.56 28.69 -22.11
C LYS A 237 14.59 28.57 -20.94
N GLY A 238 14.80 29.35 -19.89
CA GLY A 238 13.96 29.38 -18.69
C GLY A 238 14.47 28.50 -17.55
N THR A 239 13.68 28.43 -16.49
CA THR A 239 13.99 27.65 -15.28
C THR A 239 13.84 26.15 -15.55
N LEU A 240 14.68 25.33 -14.92
CA LEU A 240 14.55 23.87 -14.98
C LEU A 240 13.25 23.39 -14.29
N PRO A 241 12.61 22.30 -14.77
CA PRO A 241 11.31 21.85 -14.26
C PRO A 241 11.41 21.30 -12.82
N ASN A 242 10.51 21.71 -11.92
CA ASN A 242 10.36 21.03 -10.64
C ASN A 242 9.35 19.89 -10.78
N ILE A 243 9.83 18.64 -10.70
CA ILE A 243 9.00 17.43 -10.83
C ILE A 243 8.67 16.76 -9.49
N GLY A 244 8.92 17.45 -8.36
CA GLY A 244 8.83 16.85 -7.02
C GLY A 244 7.50 16.17 -6.71
N ASP A 245 6.38 16.76 -7.11
CA ASP A 245 5.04 16.22 -6.84
C ASP A 245 4.49 15.35 -7.98
N ALA A 246 5.22 15.24 -9.10
CA ALA A 246 4.73 14.56 -10.31
C ALA A 246 4.46 13.07 -10.07
N VAL A 247 5.37 12.39 -9.36
CA VAL A 247 5.21 10.96 -9.02
C VAL A 247 4.03 10.73 -8.08
N THR A 248 3.85 11.60 -7.08
CA THR A 248 2.74 11.50 -6.13
C THR A 248 1.40 11.77 -6.81
N HIS A 249 1.37 12.70 -7.76
CA HIS A 249 0.20 12.92 -8.60
C HIS A 249 -0.10 11.71 -9.51
N ALA A 250 0.91 11.13 -10.16
CA ALA A 250 0.74 9.92 -10.98
C ALA A 250 0.16 8.77 -10.16
N GLY A 251 0.75 8.48 -9.00
CA GLY A 251 0.21 7.48 -8.07
C GLY A 251 -1.24 7.75 -7.66
N SER A 252 -1.65 9.02 -7.54
CA SER A 252 -3.03 9.36 -7.17
C SER A 252 -4.08 8.93 -8.19
N TRP A 253 -3.70 8.72 -9.46
CA TRP A 253 -4.59 8.17 -10.49
C TRP A 253 -5.08 6.76 -10.16
N HIS A 254 -4.28 6.01 -9.38
CA HIS A 254 -4.54 4.62 -9.02
C HIS A 254 -5.15 4.47 -7.62
N ASN A 255 -5.66 5.56 -7.04
CA ASN A 255 -6.22 5.57 -5.68
C ASN A 255 -7.44 4.65 -5.51
N THR A 256 -8.35 4.63 -6.48
CA THR A 256 -9.65 3.93 -6.37
C THR A 256 -9.74 2.77 -7.35
N TYR A 257 -10.69 1.86 -7.11
CA TYR A 257 -11.07 0.84 -8.09
C TYR A 257 -11.30 1.47 -9.48
N PRO A 258 -10.82 0.85 -10.57
CA PRO A 258 -10.14 -0.46 -10.63
C PRO A 258 -8.66 -0.45 -10.22
N GLY A 259 -8.09 0.73 -9.95
CA GLY A 259 -6.67 0.95 -9.79
C GLY A 259 -5.97 0.94 -11.15
N ASP A 260 -4.73 0.46 -11.20
CA ASP A 260 -4.02 0.35 -12.48
C ASP A 260 -4.50 -0.88 -13.27
N LEU A 261 -5.15 -0.62 -14.41
CA LEU A 261 -5.74 -1.62 -15.31
C LEU A 261 -4.72 -2.34 -16.20
N ARG A 262 -3.47 -1.85 -16.27
CA ARG A 262 -2.39 -2.53 -17.02
C ARG A 262 -2.01 -3.87 -16.37
N VAL A 263 -2.36 -4.05 -15.10
CA VAL A 263 -2.07 -5.27 -14.33
C VAL A 263 -3.33 -6.09 -14.13
N HIS A 264 -3.31 -7.33 -14.57
CA HIS A 264 -4.33 -8.33 -14.28
C HIS A 264 -3.89 -9.18 -13.08
N VAL A 265 -4.44 -8.87 -11.91
CA VAL A 265 -4.26 -9.70 -10.70
C VAL A 265 -5.16 -10.94 -10.78
N ASP A 266 -4.69 -12.06 -10.22
CA ASP A 266 -5.42 -13.34 -10.20
C ASP A 266 -5.73 -13.77 -8.75
N PRO A 267 -6.83 -13.29 -8.15
CA PRO A 267 -7.19 -13.62 -6.77
C PRO A 267 -7.39 -15.11 -6.53
N ALA A 268 -7.77 -15.89 -7.55
CA ALA A 268 -7.89 -17.34 -7.43
C ALA A 268 -6.55 -18.05 -7.20
N ASN A 269 -5.44 -17.34 -7.43
CA ASN A 269 -4.08 -17.70 -7.05
C ASN A 269 -3.49 -16.59 -6.17
N MET A 270 -4.13 -16.37 -5.01
CA MET A 270 -3.66 -15.47 -3.96
C MET A 270 -3.42 -16.24 -2.65
N LEU A 271 -2.26 -16.01 -2.05
CA LEU A 271 -2.02 -16.30 -0.65
C LEU A 271 -2.40 -15.08 0.16
N THR A 272 -3.10 -15.24 1.28
CA THR A 272 -3.24 -14.18 2.28
C THR A 272 -2.94 -14.70 3.68
N PHE A 273 -2.12 -13.97 4.43
CA PHE A 273 -1.82 -14.24 5.84
C PHE A 273 -3.02 -13.92 6.77
N PHE A 274 -4.17 -13.54 6.21
CA PHE A 274 -5.46 -13.53 6.89
C PHE A 274 -6.15 -14.90 6.92
N ASP A 275 -5.67 -15.88 6.15
CA ASP A 275 -6.16 -17.25 6.22
C ASP A 275 -6.01 -17.78 7.67
N PRO A 276 -7.09 -18.25 8.32
CA PRO A 276 -7.04 -18.77 9.68
C PRO A 276 -6.14 -20.00 9.85
N ALA A 277 -5.68 -20.62 8.75
CA ALA A 277 -4.63 -21.64 8.78
C ALA A 277 -3.30 -21.14 9.35
N PHE A 278 -3.00 -19.83 9.27
CA PHE A 278 -1.79 -19.22 9.83
C PHE A 278 -1.99 -18.84 11.31
N THR A 279 -2.12 -19.87 12.15
CA THR A 279 -2.53 -19.74 13.55
C THR A 279 -1.57 -18.94 14.42
N SER A 280 -0.28 -18.91 14.10
CA SER A 280 0.73 -18.20 14.90
C SER A 280 0.55 -16.67 14.89
N LEU A 281 -0.13 -16.13 13.88
CA LEU A 281 -0.40 -14.70 13.74
C LEU A 281 -1.65 -14.24 14.50
N ILE A 282 -2.52 -15.16 14.94
CA ILE A 282 -3.80 -14.81 15.58
C ILE A 282 -3.58 -14.12 16.94
N PRO A 283 -2.74 -14.63 17.86
CA PRO A 283 -2.59 -14.02 19.19
C PRO A 283 -2.08 -12.58 19.15
N SER A 284 -1.12 -12.28 18.27
CA SER A 284 -0.52 -10.93 18.16
C SER A 284 -1.48 -9.89 17.60
N ARG A 285 -2.50 -10.31 16.84
CA ARG A 285 -3.51 -9.43 16.23
C ARG A 285 -4.64 -9.03 17.19
N ARG A 286 -4.94 -9.83 18.22
CA ARG A 286 -6.09 -9.58 19.12
C ARG A 286 -6.03 -8.24 19.86
N ALA A 287 -4.83 -7.71 20.11
CA ALA A 287 -4.61 -6.46 20.82
C ALA A 287 -4.27 -5.27 19.90
N ARG A 288 -4.50 -5.42 18.59
CA ARG A 288 -4.08 -4.46 17.56
C ARG A 288 -5.23 -4.15 16.60
N THR A 289 -5.18 -2.98 15.98
CA THR A 289 -6.03 -2.65 14.83
C THR A 289 -5.42 -3.19 13.54
N ARG A 290 -6.22 -3.31 12.48
CA ARG A 290 -5.81 -3.95 11.22
C ARG A 290 -4.60 -3.28 10.57
N ASP A 291 -4.49 -1.96 10.67
CA ASP A 291 -3.35 -1.17 10.18
C ASP A 291 -2.04 -1.42 10.95
N GLN A 292 -2.09 -2.12 12.09
CA GLN A 292 -0.93 -2.47 12.91
C GLN A 292 -0.56 -3.96 12.79
N TYR A 293 -1.28 -4.71 11.96
CA TYR A 293 -0.99 -6.12 11.75
C TYR A 293 0.34 -6.27 11.02
N ARG A 294 1.16 -7.19 11.50
CA ARG A 294 2.50 -7.49 11.00
C ARG A 294 2.64 -8.99 10.91
N LEU A 295 3.60 -9.48 10.12
CA LEU A 295 3.94 -10.90 10.11
C LEU A 295 4.89 -11.29 11.25
N GLN A 296 5.22 -10.34 12.13
CA GLN A 296 5.99 -10.56 13.35
C GLN A 296 5.43 -11.76 14.14
N ASN A 297 6.34 -12.63 14.60
CA ASN A 297 6.04 -13.87 15.32
C ASN A 297 5.38 -14.99 14.48
N VAL A 298 5.38 -14.88 13.14
CA VAL A 298 5.03 -16.03 12.30
C VAL A 298 5.94 -17.23 12.64
N SER A 299 5.33 -18.38 12.88
CA SER A 299 6.06 -19.60 13.22
C SER A 299 6.75 -20.19 12.00
N ALA A 300 7.83 -20.97 12.20
CA ALA A 300 8.50 -21.68 11.11
C ALA A 300 7.55 -22.63 10.36
N ALA A 301 6.57 -23.23 11.05
CA ALA A 301 5.56 -24.09 10.43
C ALA A 301 4.61 -23.31 9.51
N ASP A 302 4.18 -22.12 9.93
CA ASP A 302 3.32 -21.25 9.11
C ASP A 302 4.09 -20.66 7.92
N VAL A 303 5.38 -20.35 8.08
CA VAL A 303 6.24 -19.96 6.95
C VAL A 303 6.40 -21.10 5.96
N ALA A 304 6.66 -22.32 6.42
CA ALA A 304 6.78 -23.48 5.55
C ALA A 304 5.48 -23.72 4.76
N ARG A 305 4.32 -23.63 5.44
CA ARG A 305 3.00 -23.70 4.81
C ARG A 305 2.79 -22.61 3.76
N ALA A 306 3.13 -21.36 4.08
CA ALA A 306 3.00 -20.25 3.14
C ALA A 306 3.83 -20.50 1.87
N ARG A 307 5.07 -20.99 2.01
CA ARG A 307 5.95 -21.31 0.87
C ARG A 307 5.42 -22.48 0.03
N GLU A 308 4.87 -23.50 0.67
CA GLU A 308 4.20 -24.62 0.00
C GLU A 308 2.98 -24.14 -0.81
N ASP A 309 2.12 -23.33 -0.20
CA ASP A 309 0.94 -22.75 -0.86
C ASP A 309 1.33 -21.87 -2.05
N ILE A 310 2.39 -21.06 -1.91
CA ILE A 310 2.93 -20.24 -3.01
C ILE A 310 3.43 -21.14 -4.15
N ALA A 311 4.23 -22.17 -3.85
CA ALA A 311 4.73 -23.09 -4.87
C ALA A 311 3.59 -23.80 -5.62
N GLU A 312 2.54 -24.22 -4.92
CA GLU A 312 1.33 -24.78 -5.51
C GLU A 312 0.64 -23.78 -6.45
N MET A 313 0.42 -22.55 -5.99
CA MET A 313 -0.26 -21.50 -6.76
C MET A 313 0.46 -21.14 -8.06
N PHE A 314 1.79 -21.05 -8.03
CA PHE A 314 2.59 -20.70 -9.21
C PHE A 314 2.80 -21.89 -10.15
N SER A 315 2.71 -23.12 -9.64
CA SER A 315 2.75 -24.34 -10.47
C SER A 315 1.40 -24.68 -11.12
N ARG A 316 0.30 -24.07 -10.65
CA ARG A 316 -1.07 -24.41 -11.09
C ARG A 316 -1.35 -24.00 -12.56
N PRO A 317 -1.84 -24.93 -13.40
CA PRO A 317 -2.34 -24.62 -14.74
C PRO A 317 -3.57 -23.70 -14.73
N SER A 318 -3.75 -22.91 -15.79
CA SER A 318 -4.83 -21.90 -15.88
C SER A 318 -6.26 -22.48 -15.86
N GLY A 319 -6.44 -23.75 -16.24
CA GLY A 319 -7.73 -24.44 -16.35
C GLY A 319 -8.24 -25.14 -15.10
N GLU A 320 -7.46 -25.18 -14.02
CA GLU A 320 -7.80 -25.90 -12.77
C GLU A 320 -8.56 -25.03 -11.74
N ARG A 321 -9.21 -23.96 -12.19
CA ARG A 321 -9.92 -23.00 -11.34
C ARG A 321 -11.44 -23.13 -11.49
N SER A 322 -12.17 -22.52 -10.55
CA SER A 322 -13.63 -22.47 -10.60
C SER A 322 -14.17 -21.65 -11.79
N GLY A 323 -13.42 -20.63 -12.22
CA GLY A 323 -13.84 -19.66 -13.24
C GLY A 323 -14.64 -18.48 -12.69
N VAL A 324 -14.78 -18.36 -11.36
CA VAL A 324 -15.44 -17.22 -10.70
C VAL A 324 -14.57 -15.98 -10.83
N ASP A 325 -15.17 -14.87 -11.26
CA ASP A 325 -14.54 -13.55 -11.23
C ASP A 325 -14.63 -12.95 -9.82
N TRP A 326 -13.66 -13.32 -8.98
CA TRP A 326 -13.60 -12.90 -7.59
C TRP A 326 -13.45 -11.39 -7.41
N LEU A 327 -12.76 -10.71 -8.34
CA LEU A 327 -12.58 -9.26 -8.27
C LEU A 327 -13.90 -8.54 -8.55
N ALA A 328 -14.61 -8.92 -9.61
CA ALA A 328 -15.92 -8.36 -9.92
C ALA A 328 -16.96 -8.68 -8.84
N LEU A 329 -16.93 -9.90 -8.29
CA LEU A 329 -17.83 -10.30 -7.21
C LEU A 329 -17.61 -9.46 -5.94
N ALA A 330 -16.36 -9.29 -5.50
CA ALA A 330 -16.03 -8.47 -4.33
C ALA A 330 -16.42 -7.00 -4.54
N GLN A 331 -16.17 -6.45 -5.72
CA GLN A 331 -16.59 -5.09 -6.07
C GLN A 331 -18.12 -4.95 -6.04
N THR A 332 -18.86 -5.92 -6.60
CA THR A 332 -20.32 -5.89 -6.62
C THR A 332 -20.91 -5.92 -5.21
N VAL A 333 -20.33 -6.72 -4.31
CA VAL A 333 -20.72 -6.74 -2.89
C VAL A 333 -20.42 -5.39 -2.23
N GLN A 334 -19.25 -4.80 -2.48
CA GLN A 334 -18.92 -3.48 -1.97
C GLN A 334 -19.92 -2.42 -2.48
N ASP A 335 -20.15 -2.33 -3.78
CA ASP A 335 -21.07 -1.37 -4.42
C ASP A 335 -22.50 -1.48 -3.86
N ARG A 336 -22.95 -2.69 -3.54
CA ARG A 336 -24.29 -2.92 -2.98
C ARG A 336 -24.52 -2.19 -1.65
N PHE A 337 -23.48 -2.03 -0.83
CA PHE A 337 -23.59 -1.57 0.56
C PHE A 337 -22.79 -0.30 0.88
N ALA A 338 -21.75 0.03 0.12
CA ALA A 338 -20.76 1.06 0.46
C ALA A 338 -21.32 2.47 0.52
N GLU A 339 -22.37 2.80 -0.23
CA GLU A 339 -23.04 4.11 -0.12
C GLU A 339 -24.17 4.11 0.91
N ARG A 340 -24.91 2.99 1.01
CA ARG A 340 -26.10 2.90 1.86
C ARG A 340 -25.75 2.89 3.34
N LEU A 341 -24.70 2.18 3.74
CA LEU A 341 -24.31 2.10 5.16
C LEU A 341 -23.87 3.45 5.73
N PRO A 342 -22.98 4.23 5.07
CA PRO A 342 -22.69 5.60 5.50
C PRO A 342 -23.91 6.53 5.46
N TYR A 343 -24.79 6.40 4.48
CA TYR A 343 -26.01 7.21 4.42
C TYR A 343 -26.95 6.92 5.60
N LEU A 344 -27.15 5.64 5.92
CA LEU A 344 -27.91 5.20 7.09
C LEU A 344 -27.28 5.73 8.39
N ARG A 345 -25.95 5.62 8.52
CA ARG A 345 -25.18 6.20 9.63
C ARG A 345 -25.42 7.70 9.75
N TYR A 346 -25.32 8.44 8.64
CA TYR A 346 -25.61 9.87 8.60
C TYR A 346 -27.02 10.19 9.12
N MET A 347 -28.05 9.49 8.63
CA MET A 347 -29.44 9.69 9.08
C MET A 347 -29.62 9.42 10.58
N LEU A 348 -28.93 8.42 11.13
CA LEU A 348 -28.97 8.06 12.55
C LEU A 348 -28.23 9.05 13.46
N HIS A 349 -27.30 9.84 12.91
CA HIS A 349 -26.56 10.88 13.64
C HIS A 349 -27.16 12.29 13.49
N LEU A 350 -28.14 12.49 12.61
CA LEU A 350 -28.83 13.77 12.48
C LEU A 350 -29.53 14.17 13.80
N PRO A 351 -29.49 15.46 14.18
CA PRO A 351 -30.24 15.96 15.33
C PRO A 351 -31.73 15.65 15.20
N THR A 352 -32.27 14.92 16.18
CA THR A 352 -33.68 14.50 16.17
C THR A 352 -34.61 15.68 16.45
N GLN A 353 -35.35 16.11 15.44
CA GLN A 353 -36.44 17.10 15.60
C GLN A 353 -37.80 16.43 15.82
N ASN A 354 -38.03 15.31 15.12
CA ASN A 354 -39.23 14.49 15.24
C ASN A 354 -38.82 13.02 15.20
N VAL A 355 -38.91 12.36 16.37
CA VAL A 355 -38.48 10.98 16.58
C VAL A 355 -39.22 10.02 15.65
N SER A 356 -40.56 10.08 15.61
CA SER A 356 -41.36 9.17 14.79
C SER A 356 -41.07 9.33 13.30
N ALA A 357 -40.91 10.56 12.83
CA ALA A 357 -40.56 10.81 11.43
C ALA A 357 -39.14 10.31 11.08
N GLN A 358 -38.16 10.51 11.96
CA GLN A 358 -36.81 9.99 11.77
C GLN A 358 -36.80 8.45 11.78
N ALA A 359 -37.52 7.82 12.70
CA ALA A 359 -37.65 6.37 12.77
C ALA A 359 -38.29 5.79 11.49
N ALA A 360 -39.36 6.40 10.98
CA ALA A 360 -39.98 6.01 9.71
C ALA A 360 -39.02 6.17 8.51
N ALA A 361 -38.24 7.26 8.48
CA ALA A 361 -37.26 7.50 7.43
C ALA A 361 -36.09 6.48 7.46
N VAL A 362 -35.60 6.13 8.65
CA VAL A 362 -34.58 5.10 8.85
C VAL A 362 -35.12 3.72 8.50
N ARG A 363 -36.35 3.38 8.93
CA ARG A 363 -37.07 2.16 8.54
C ARG A 363 -37.11 1.98 7.03
N GLN A 364 -37.43 3.04 6.29
CA GLN A 364 -37.45 3.01 4.83
C GLN A 364 -36.11 2.55 4.24
N GLN A 365 -34.97 2.94 4.83
CA GLN A 365 -33.65 2.51 4.35
C GLN A 365 -33.37 1.03 4.60
N PHE A 366 -33.84 0.46 5.73
CA PHE A 366 -33.76 -0.98 5.98
C PHE A 366 -34.57 -1.76 4.94
N ILE A 367 -35.80 -1.33 4.64
CA ILE A 367 -36.64 -1.94 3.62
C ILE A 367 -35.95 -1.89 2.26
N VAL A 368 -35.49 -0.71 1.82
CA VAL A 368 -34.84 -0.54 0.51
C VAL A 368 -33.61 -1.44 0.36
N SER A 369 -32.89 -1.68 1.46
CA SER A 369 -31.70 -2.55 1.45
C SER A 369 -32.04 -4.04 1.31
N LEU A 370 -33.21 -4.47 1.83
CA LEU A 370 -33.59 -5.87 1.98
C LEU A 370 -34.73 -6.34 1.07
N ILE A 371 -35.47 -5.41 0.45
CA ILE A 371 -36.65 -5.72 -0.37
C ILE A 371 -36.43 -6.79 -1.45
N PRO A 372 -35.24 -6.93 -2.10
CA PRO A 372 -35.02 -8.00 -3.06
C PRO A 372 -35.11 -9.42 -2.48
N TYR A 373 -35.01 -9.55 -1.15
CA TYR A 373 -34.99 -10.82 -0.43
C TYR A 373 -36.28 -11.09 0.36
N MET A 374 -37.28 -10.21 0.26
CA MET A 374 -38.53 -10.30 1.01
C MET A 374 -39.63 -11.00 0.18
N PRO A 375 -40.05 -12.23 0.52
CA PRO A 375 -41.15 -12.88 -0.17
C PRO A 375 -42.50 -12.23 0.18
N ARG A 376 -43.50 -12.39 -0.70
CA ARG A 376 -44.85 -11.83 -0.48
C ARG A 376 -45.69 -12.59 0.53
N ALA A 377 -45.40 -13.87 0.75
CA ALA A 377 -46.14 -14.73 1.68
C ALA A 377 -45.53 -14.67 3.08
N GLY A 378 -46.34 -14.88 4.12
CA GLY A 378 -45.87 -14.98 5.52
C GLY A 378 -45.34 -13.67 6.13
N VAL A 379 -45.64 -12.52 5.53
CA VAL A 379 -45.13 -11.21 5.98
C VAL A 379 -45.42 -10.98 7.47
N GLY A 380 -44.37 -10.68 8.23
CA GLY A 380 -44.43 -10.45 9.68
C GLY A 380 -44.27 -11.71 10.55
N GLU A 381 -44.26 -12.91 9.97
CA GLU A 381 -43.96 -14.14 10.72
C GLU A 381 -42.46 -14.26 11.04
N PRO A 382 -42.05 -14.89 12.16
CA PRO A 382 -40.64 -15.10 12.48
C PRO A 382 -39.86 -15.81 11.36
N ALA A 383 -40.49 -16.76 10.66
CA ALA A 383 -39.90 -17.47 9.54
C ALA A 383 -39.60 -16.55 8.33
N TRP A 384 -40.42 -15.52 8.13
CA TRP A 384 -40.27 -14.56 7.03
C TRP A 384 -39.05 -13.65 7.22
N PHE A 385 -38.80 -13.19 8.45
CA PHE A 385 -37.57 -12.46 8.77
C PHE A 385 -36.33 -13.33 8.61
N ALA A 386 -36.39 -14.60 9.04
CA ALA A 386 -35.31 -15.57 8.88
C ALA A 386 -35.01 -15.87 7.40
N GLU A 387 -36.04 -16.04 6.58
CA GLU A 387 -35.91 -16.23 5.12
C GLU A 387 -35.28 -15.00 4.45
N THR A 388 -35.71 -13.79 4.83
CA THR A 388 -35.14 -12.52 4.34
C THR A 388 -33.65 -12.42 4.69
N ALA A 389 -33.28 -12.77 5.93
CA ALA A 389 -31.88 -12.76 6.38
C ALA A 389 -31.03 -13.77 5.61
N GLN A 390 -31.55 -14.99 5.41
CA GLN A 390 -30.85 -16.03 4.65
C GLN A 390 -30.69 -15.65 3.17
N GLY A 391 -31.72 -15.09 2.55
CA GLY A 391 -31.69 -14.60 1.18
C GLY A 391 -30.68 -13.46 0.99
N CYS A 392 -30.63 -12.52 1.94
CA CYS A 392 -29.64 -11.44 1.94
C CYS A 392 -28.21 -12.00 2.00
N LYS A 393 -27.94 -12.91 2.95
CA LYS A 393 -26.62 -13.50 3.15
C LYS A 393 -26.16 -14.29 1.92
N ALA A 394 -27.03 -15.14 1.39
CA ALA A 394 -26.68 -16.06 0.31
C ALA A 394 -26.78 -15.46 -1.10
N GLY A 395 -27.28 -14.22 -1.24
CA GLY A 395 -27.65 -13.63 -2.53
C GLY A 395 -26.51 -13.54 -3.55
N PHE A 396 -25.26 -13.41 -3.09
CA PHE A 396 -24.08 -13.29 -3.94
C PHE A 396 -23.26 -14.56 -4.07
N THR A 397 -23.29 -15.44 -3.07
CA THR A 397 -22.36 -16.58 -2.95
C THR A 397 -23.04 -17.95 -3.05
N GLY A 398 -24.34 -18.04 -2.74
CA GLY A 398 -25.04 -19.33 -2.62
C GLY A 398 -25.15 -20.15 -3.91
N HIS A 399 -24.91 -19.55 -5.07
CA HIS A 399 -24.94 -20.20 -6.38
C HIS A 399 -23.56 -20.59 -6.90
N LEU A 400 -22.47 -20.24 -6.19
CA LEU A 400 -21.12 -20.44 -6.67
C LEU A 400 -20.73 -21.94 -6.64
N PRO A 401 -19.85 -22.39 -7.56
CA PRO A 401 -19.49 -23.79 -7.70
C PRO A 401 -18.45 -24.23 -6.65
N VAL A 402 -18.82 -24.25 -5.37
CA VAL A 402 -17.92 -24.52 -4.23
C VAL A 402 -17.09 -25.80 -4.38
N LEU A 403 -17.63 -26.85 -5.01
CA LEU A 403 -16.92 -28.12 -5.25
C LEU A 403 -15.74 -28.00 -6.22
N ARG A 404 -15.64 -26.89 -6.97
CA ARG A 404 -14.56 -26.60 -7.91
C ARG A 404 -13.55 -25.61 -7.35
N PHE A 405 -13.74 -25.14 -6.12
CA PHE A 405 -12.87 -24.13 -5.54
C PHE A 405 -11.52 -24.72 -5.21
N THR A 406 -10.48 -23.95 -5.53
CA THR A 406 -9.16 -24.17 -4.99
C THR A 406 -9.12 -23.78 -3.50
N LYS A 407 -8.04 -24.11 -2.80
CA LYS A 407 -7.82 -23.67 -1.42
C LYS A 407 -7.96 -22.14 -1.28
N GLN A 408 -7.39 -21.38 -2.22
CA GLN A 408 -7.41 -19.92 -2.22
C GLN A 408 -8.84 -19.39 -2.46
N GLU A 409 -9.59 -20.03 -3.36
CA GLU A 409 -10.98 -19.67 -3.63
C GLU A 409 -11.90 -19.92 -2.44
N HIS A 410 -11.64 -20.97 -1.64
CA HIS A 410 -12.35 -21.17 -0.36
C HIS A 410 -12.09 -20.03 0.64
N VAL A 411 -10.86 -19.51 0.71
CA VAL A 411 -10.56 -18.36 1.59
C VAL A 411 -11.32 -17.11 1.13
N LEU A 412 -11.33 -16.84 -0.18
CA LEU A 412 -12.07 -15.72 -0.76
C LEU A 412 -13.59 -15.84 -0.54
N HIS A 413 -14.14 -17.03 -0.77
CA HIS A 413 -15.55 -17.33 -0.51
C HIS A 413 -15.92 -17.06 0.95
N ASN A 414 -15.15 -17.62 1.89
CA ASN A 414 -15.41 -17.46 3.31
C ASN A 414 -15.31 -15.99 3.75
N ALA A 415 -14.37 -15.22 3.20
CA ALA A 415 -14.26 -13.80 3.49
C ALA A 415 -15.49 -13.01 3.01
N LEU A 416 -16.00 -13.30 1.81
CA LEU A 416 -17.23 -12.67 1.30
C LEU A 416 -18.47 -13.11 2.10
N ASP A 417 -18.57 -14.39 2.44
CA ASP A 417 -19.67 -14.94 3.24
C ASP A 417 -19.73 -14.31 4.64
N GLU A 418 -18.58 -14.04 5.26
CA GLU A 418 -18.51 -13.38 6.57
C GLU A 418 -18.96 -11.92 6.51
N VAL A 419 -18.49 -11.18 5.49
CA VAL A 419 -18.92 -9.80 5.26
C VAL A 419 -20.43 -9.72 5.00
N LEU A 420 -20.95 -10.60 4.14
CA LEU A 420 -22.38 -10.69 3.86
C LEU A 420 -23.17 -11.11 5.10
N HIS A 421 -22.65 -12.03 5.90
CA HIS A 421 -23.27 -12.44 7.15
C HIS A 421 -23.44 -11.24 8.10
N GLU A 422 -22.38 -10.49 8.38
CA GLU A 422 -22.42 -9.38 9.33
C GLU A 422 -23.30 -8.23 8.84
N VAL A 423 -23.18 -7.85 7.56
CA VAL A 423 -24.02 -6.80 6.96
C VAL A 423 -25.50 -7.20 7.01
N CYS A 424 -25.83 -8.40 6.56
CA CYS A 424 -27.22 -8.85 6.53
C CYS A 424 -27.76 -9.07 7.94
N ARG A 425 -26.97 -9.60 8.89
CA ARG A 425 -27.36 -9.79 10.30
C ARG A 425 -27.82 -8.47 10.92
N VAL A 426 -27.03 -7.41 10.77
CA VAL A 426 -27.36 -6.07 11.29
C VAL A 426 -28.58 -5.50 10.60
N LEU A 427 -28.63 -5.51 9.26
CA LEU A 427 -29.75 -4.95 8.52
C LEU A 427 -31.07 -5.68 8.83
N THR A 428 -31.06 -7.01 8.90
CA THR A 428 -32.29 -7.79 9.18
C THR A 428 -32.72 -7.72 10.63
N SER A 429 -31.76 -7.64 11.57
CA SER A 429 -32.06 -7.40 12.99
C SER A 429 -32.76 -6.06 13.16
N ALA A 430 -32.18 -4.99 12.61
CA ALA A 430 -32.76 -3.66 12.67
C ALA A 430 -34.11 -3.58 11.92
N TRP A 431 -34.25 -4.29 10.78
CA TRP A 431 -35.53 -4.40 10.08
C TRP A 431 -36.62 -5.07 10.92
N SER A 432 -36.30 -6.14 11.64
CA SER A 432 -37.26 -6.80 12.53
C SER A 432 -37.79 -5.87 13.61
N ASP A 433 -36.92 -5.03 14.18
CA ASP A 433 -37.34 -4.02 15.17
C ASP A 433 -38.16 -2.89 14.54
N ALA A 434 -37.82 -2.51 13.30
CA ALA A 434 -38.40 -1.39 12.57
C ALA A 434 -39.74 -1.73 11.90
N PHE A 435 -40.11 -3.02 11.84
CA PHE A 435 -41.24 -3.51 11.07
C PHE A 435 -42.54 -2.72 11.33
N ASP A 436 -42.86 -2.51 12.60
CA ASP A 436 -44.03 -1.83 13.16
C ASP A 436 -43.70 -0.52 13.91
N VAL A 437 -42.51 0.07 13.70
CA VAL A 437 -42.06 1.24 14.48
C VAL A 437 -42.96 2.48 14.33
N GLU A 438 -43.67 2.60 13.21
CA GLU A 438 -44.60 3.71 12.95
C GLU A 438 -45.83 3.67 13.88
N ASP A 439 -46.16 2.50 14.43
CA ASP A 439 -47.25 2.30 15.40
C ASP A 439 -46.77 2.38 16.86
N LYS A 440 -45.45 2.48 17.10
CA LYS A 440 -44.85 2.51 18.45
C LYS A 440 -44.92 3.91 19.07
N SER A 441 -44.83 3.96 20.40
CA SER A 441 -44.73 5.24 21.11
C SER A 441 -43.42 5.95 20.77
N VAL A 442 -43.42 7.28 20.96
CA VAL A 442 -42.23 8.13 20.76
C VAL A 442 -41.04 7.64 21.58
N ASP A 443 -41.27 7.22 22.83
CA ASP A 443 -40.20 6.74 23.71
C ASP A 443 -39.54 5.46 23.17
N VAL A 444 -40.36 4.50 22.71
CA VAL A 444 -39.84 3.24 22.14
C VAL A 444 -39.12 3.50 20.82
N ALA A 445 -39.66 4.37 19.96
CA ALA A 445 -38.99 4.76 18.72
C ALA A 445 -37.64 5.44 18.97
N ALA A 446 -37.53 6.26 20.04
CA ALA A 446 -36.27 6.87 20.44
C ALA A 446 -35.23 5.83 20.90
N GLU A 447 -35.64 4.85 21.70
CA GLU A 447 -34.76 3.75 22.13
C GLU A 447 -34.25 2.93 20.93
N LEU A 448 -35.12 2.64 19.96
CA LEU A 448 -34.75 1.94 18.75
C LEU A 448 -33.76 2.73 17.88
N LEU A 449 -33.94 4.04 17.73
CA LEU A 449 -32.97 4.89 17.03
C LEU A 449 -31.57 4.83 17.68
N VAL A 450 -31.49 4.83 19.01
CA VAL A 450 -30.22 4.67 19.74
C VAL A 450 -29.60 3.30 19.47
N LYS A 451 -30.42 2.24 19.50
CA LYS A 451 -29.96 0.87 19.19
C LYS A 451 -29.39 0.78 17.77
N TRP A 452 -30.16 1.20 16.76
CA TRP A 452 -29.75 1.13 15.36
C TRP A 452 -28.51 1.99 15.08
N LYS A 453 -28.42 3.16 15.71
CA LYS A 453 -27.22 4.00 15.65
C LYS A 453 -25.98 3.21 16.10
N GLY A 454 -26.04 2.55 17.25
CA GLY A 454 -24.93 1.74 17.76
C GLY A 454 -24.59 0.54 16.87
N GLU A 455 -25.60 -0.18 16.36
CA GLU A 455 -25.41 -1.33 15.49
C GLU A 455 -24.78 -0.94 14.14
N VAL A 456 -25.24 0.16 13.54
CA VAL A 456 -24.71 0.67 12.26
C VAL A 456 -23.33 1.27 12.44
N ASP A 457 -23.07 2.01 13.52
CA ASP A 457 -21.74 2.53 13.85
C ASP A 457 -20.73 1.37 13.97
N ALA A 458 -21.08 0.33 14.75
CA ALA A 458 -20.24 -0.84 14.93
C ALA A 458 -20.01 -1.62 13.63
N LEU A 459 -21.02 -1.75 12.76
CA LEU A 459 -20.87 -2.40 11.46
C LEU A 459 -19.92 -1.62 10.54
N VAL A 460 -20.10 -0.30 10.44
CA VAL A 460 -19.25 0.55 9.60
C VAL A 460 -17.81 0.54 10.13
N GLU A 461 -17.62 0.57 11.45
CA GLU A 461 -16.29 0.44 12.06
C GLU A 461 -15.66 -0.94 11.81
N TRP A 462 -16.43 -2.02 11.90
CA TRP A 462 -15.95 -3.38 11.65
C TRP A 462 -15.56 -3.63 10.19
N LEU A 463 -16.37 -3.11 9.24
CA LEU A 463 -16.07 -3.22 7.81
C LEU A 463 -14.82 -2.43 7.42
N ASP A 464 -14.65 -1.23 7.99
CA ASP A 464 -13.49 -0.35 7.79
C ASP A 464 -13.08 -0.23 6.30
N TRP A 465 -14.07 -0.14 5.40
CA TRP A 465 -13.80 -0.22 3.97
C TRP A 465 -13.01 1.00 3.46
N PRO A 466 -11.85 0.78 2.80
CA PRO A 466 -11.05 1.89 2.28
C PRO A 466 -11.77 2.78 1.26
N VAL A 467 -12.87 2.32 0.64
CA VAL A 467 -13.68 3.16 -0.27
C VAL A 467 -14.24 4.40 0.43
N TRP A 468 -14.45 4.36 1.75
CA TRP A 468 -14.93 5.49 2.55
C TRP A 468 -13.86 6.53 2.85
N MET A 469 -12.58 6.17 2.73
CA MET A 469 -11.47 7.11 2.84
C MET A 469 -11.38 7.95 1.56
N LYS A 470 -11.81 9.21 1.58
CA LYS A 470 -11.75 10.09 0.40
C LYS A 470 -11.53 11.54 0.81
N CYS A 471 -10.98 12.34 -0.10
CA CYS A 471 -11.00 13.79 0.04
C CYS A 471 -12.46 14.26 -0.06
N GLU A 472 -13.00 14.80 1.04
CA GLU A 472 -14.39 15.24 1.10
C GLU A 472 -14.67 16.33 0.07
N PHE A 473 -15.85 16.27 -0.56
CA PHE A 473 -16.32 17.19 -1.61
C PHE A 473 -15.47 17.24 -2.90
N GLY A 474 -14.44 16.40 -3.02
CA GLY A 474 -13.49 16.44 -4.13
C GLY A 474 -12.48 17.58 -3.97
N CYS A 475 -11.37 17.49 -4.69
CA CYS A 475 -10.34 18.53 -4.66
C CYS A 475 -10.61 19.64 -5.69
N ALA A 476 -10.06 20.83 -5.44
CA ALA A 476 -10.15 21.91 -6.41
C ALA A 476 -9.42 21.55 -7.72
N ILE A 477 -9.70 22.25 -8.81
CA ILE A 477 -9.09 21.97 -10.14
C ILE A 477 -7.56 22.07 -10.14
N ASN A 478 -7.00 22.85 -9.21
CA ASN A 478 -5.56 23.02 -9.02
C ASN A 478 -5.00 22.08 -7.94
N GLU A 479 -5.74 21.06 -7.53
CA GLU A 479 -5.39 20.11 -6.47
C GLU A 479 -5.66 18.67 -6.91
N PHE A 480 -5.01 17.73 -6.24
CA PHE A 480 -5.29 16.29 -6.36
C PHE A 480 -5.42 15.65 -4.97
N CYS A 481 -6.10 14.51 -4.90
CA CYS A 481 -6.34 13.82 -3.64
C CYS A 481 -5.14 12.95 -3.27
N LEU A 482 -4.37 13.40 -2.28
CA LEU A 482 -3.27 12.64 -1.70
C LEU A 482 -3.80 11.71 -0.61
N ILE A 483 -3.43 10.44 -0.69
CA ILE A 483 -3.56 9.49 0.41
C ILE A 483 -2.17 9.33 1.05
N PRO A 484 -1.97 9.75 2.31
CA PRO A 484 -0.67 9.65 2.98
C PRO A 484 -0.18 8.20 3.11
N GLN A 485 1.11 8.00 2.89
CA GLN A 485 1.82 6.73 3.10
C GLN A 485 2.75 6.84 4.33
N PRO A 486 3.19 5.71 4.92
CA PRO A 486 4.07 5.75 6.09
C PRO A 486 5.35 6.57 5.92
N ARG A 487 6.03 6.51 4.77
CA ARG A 487 7.21 7.34 4.49
C ARG A 487 6.92 8.56 3.63
N PHE A 488 6.03 8.42 2.64
CA PHE A 488 5.72 9.49 1.68
C PHE A 488 4.45 10.27 2.05
N GLY A 489 4.50 11.60 1.91
CA GLY A 489 3.40 12.48 2.31
C GLY A 489 3.43 12.88 3.80
N ARG A 490 4.59 12.79 4.47
CA ARG A 490 4.75 13.15 5.90
C ARG A 490 5.38 14.53 6.11
N ASN A 491 4.97 15.26 7.15
CA ASN A 491 5.85 16.20 7.86
C ASN A 491 6.73 15.38 8.84
N PRO A 492 8.06 15.54 8.86
CA PRO A 492 8.97 14.69 9.64
C PRO A 492 8.66 14.53 11.15
N ASN A 493 7.85 15.44 11.72
CA ASN A 493 7.57 15.55 13.15
C ASN A 493 6.14 15.15 13.56
N GLU A 494 5.29 14.68 12.64
CA GLU A 494 3.89 14.33 12.95
C GLU A 494 3.71 12.80 13.11
N GLU A 495 2.80 12.38 14.00
CA GLU A 495 2.29 10.99 14.05
C GLU A 495 1.66 10.62 12.69
N MET A 496 1.51 9.32 12.38
CA MET A 496 0.91 8.90 11.10
C MET A 496 -0.54 9.37 10.99
N ASP A 497 -0.74 10.50 10.31
CA ASP A 497 -2.04 10.95 9.84
C ASP A 497 -2.33 10.31 8.48
N HIS A 498 -3.23 9.32 8.48
CA HIS A 498 -3.71 8.65 7.26
C HIS A 498 -4.87 9.39 6.59
N THR A 499 -5.21 10.61 7.04
CA THR A 499 -6.32 11.37 6.50
C THR A 499 -6.04 11.82 5.06
N PRO A 500 -6.91 11.50 4.11
CA PRO A 500 -6.83 12.03 2.75
C PRO A 500 -6.87 13.55 2.75
N ARG A 501 -6.04 14.16 1.91
CA ARG A 501 -6.01 15.63 1.79
C ARG A 501 -5.84 16.07 0.35
N CYS A 502 -6.50 17.17 0.02
CA CYS A 502 -6.26 17.84 -1.24
C CYS A 502 -4.92 18.57 -1.18
N VAL A 503 -4.06 18.29 -2.14
CA VAL A 503 -2.74 18.92 -2.27
C VAL A 503 -2.70 19.66 -3.58
N ALA A 504 -2.31 20.93 -3.54
CA ALA A 504 -2.14 21.72 -4.74
C ALA A 504 -1.07 21.11 -5.64
N PHE A 505 -1.27 21.17 -6.96
CA PHE A 505 -0.14 21.01 -7.88
C PHE A 505 0.95 22.01 -7.50
N ALA A 506 2.22 21.60 -7.56
CA ALA A 506 3.35 22.49 -7.34
C ALA A 506 3.09 23.82 -8.07
N PRO A 507 3.16 24.97 -7.37
CA PRO A 507 2.77 26.22 -7.99
C PRO A 507 3.64 26.45 -9.23
N PRO A 508 3.07 26.90 -10.36
CA PRO A 508 3.89 27.59 -11.34
C PRO A 508 4.61 28.69 -10.57
N SER A 509 5.93 28.77 -10.71
CA SER A 509 6.69 29.87 -10.14
C SER A 509 6.18 31.15 -10.81
N LEU A 510 5.20 31.81 -10.19
CA LEU A 510 4.66 33.09 -10.63
C LEU A 510 5.43 34.21 -9.96
#